data_AF-A0A4P5UD13-F1
#
_entry.id   AF-A0A4P5UD13-F1
#
_cell.length_a   1.000
_cell.length_b   1.000
_cell.length_c   1.000
_cell.angle_alpha   90.00
_cell.angle_beta   90.00
_cell.angle_gamma   90.00
#
_symmetry.space_group_name_H-M   'P 1'
#
loop_
_entity.id
_entity.type
_entity.pdbx_description
1 polymer ?
#
loop_
_entity_poly.entity_id
_entity_poly.type
_entity_poly.pdbx_seq_one_letter_code
_entity_poly.pdbx_strand_id
1 'polypeptide(L)'
;MLESIENSIDLTVPVICAGLRLDQTLARLMPEQSRSRLQSWILEGHVIVDGLGASPKQKMWGGERVQITPQQDLSGQQYSSEDIPLNILHEDDSIIIVNKPAGLVVHPGSGNWRGTLLNALLHHHPALTGLPRAGIVHRLDKDTTGLMVVAKTHESQTGLVRQLQSHSVKRDYFALVQGQVLHDGLVNVPVGRHPVNRTKMSISSSGKEARTRYRVIDHLGGCTLLLCSLETGRTHQIRVHMQSLGHPLVGDPVYGGKPSKIDPEIGRIIAHFPRQALHAQRLELTHPKTNKDMSWESPLPDDMEKLLSSLRQHRDSQSKRKSSSLLS
;
A
#
# COMPACT_ATOMS: atom_id res chain seq x y z
N MET A 1 39.93 20.57 -0.40
CA MET A 1 39.18 21.28 -1.44
C MET A 1 39.15 20.36 -2.65
N LEU A 2 38.21 19.42 -2.65
CA LEU A 2 38.08 18.40 -3.70
C LEU A 2 36.90 18.84 -4.56
N GLU A 3 37.19 19.16 -5.80
CA GLU A 3 36.22 19.50 -6.85
C GLU A 3 35.29 18.30 -7.06
N SER A 4 34.04 18.44 -6.61
CA SER A 4 32.95 17.55 -7.00
C SER A 4 32.59 17.88 -8.45
N ILE A 5 32.89 16.97 -9.37
CA ILE A 5 32.43 17.03 -10.76
C ILE A 5 30.89 16.99 -10.73
N GLU A 6 30.24 18.15 -10.85
CA GLU A 6 28.80 18.27 -10.98
C GLU A 6 28.38 17.76 -12.36
N ASN A 7 27.87 16.53 -12.44
CA ASN A 7 27.21 16.02 -13.65
C ASN A 7 25.86 16.72 -13.82
N SER A 8 25.88 17.93 -14.39
CA SER A 8 24.67 18.63 -14.85
C SER A 8 24.05 17.89 -16.04
N ILE A 9 22.72 17.76 -16.03
CA ILE A 9 21.94 17.23 -17.14
C ILE A 9 21.26 18.42 -17.84
N ASP A 10 21.57 18.61 -19.12
CA ASP A 10 20.92 19.61 -19.95
C ASP A 10 19.90 18.95 -20.88
N LEU A 11 18.67 19.47 -20.89
CA LEU A 11 17.57 18.99 -21.72
C LEU A 11 16.92 20.16 -22.44
N THR A 12 16.49 19.95 -23.69
CA THR A 12 15.59 20.87 -24.37
C THR A 12 14.18 20.31 -24.30
N VAL A 13 13.22 21.09 -23.82
CA VAL A 13 11.82 20.65 -23.73
C VAL A 13 11.26 20.39 -25.13
N PRO A 14 10.83 19.17 -25.45
CA PRO A 14 10.23 18.91 -26.76
C PRO A 14 8.85 19.58 -26.88
N VAL A 15 8.48 20.04 -28.08
CA VAL A 15 7.19 20.69 -28.34
C VAL A 15 5.98 19.84 -27.95
N ILE A 16 6.10 18.51 -27.95
CA ILE A 16 5.04 17.59 -27.48
C ILE A 16 4.69 17.76 -25.99
N CYS A 17 5.56 18.40 -25.21
CA CYS A 17 5.31 18.72 -23.80
C CYS A 17 4.68 20.10 -23.60
N ALA A 18 4.36 20.83 -24.69
CA ALA A 18 3.71 22.12 -24.61
C ALA A 18 2.40 22.06 -23.80
N GLY A 19 2.23 23.02 -22.93
CA GLY A 19 1.08 23.14 -22.03
C GLY A 19 1.20 22.36 -20.73
N LEU A 20 2.17 21.46 -20.59
CA LEU A 20 2.42 20.73 -19.34
C LEU A 20 3.12 21.62 -18.31
N ARG A 21 2.98 21.25 -17.04
CA ARG A 21 3.79 21.83 -15.97
C ARG A 21 5.20 21.26 -16.01
N LEU A 22 6.20 22.03 -15.57
CA LEU A 22 7.60 21.61 -15.49
C LEU A 22 7.76 20.27 -14.77
N ASP A 23 7.10 20.08 -13.64
CA ASP A 23 7.17 18.81 -12.90
C ASP A 23 6.59 17.61 -13.68
N GLN A 24 5.62 17.83 -14.56
CA GLN A 24 5.06 16.80 -15.46
C GLN A 24 5.96 16.57 -16.66
N THR A 25 6.50 17.64 -17.24
CA THR A 25 7.47 17.60 -18.34
C THR A 25 8.70 16.80 -17.93
N LEU A 26 9.31 17.11 -16.79
CA LEU A 26 10.48 16.38 -16.30
C LEU A 26 10.17 14.93 -15.97
N ALA A 27 9.02 14.64 -15.36
CA ALA A 27 8.62 13.26 -15.09
C ALA A 27 8.41 12.43 -16.38
N ARG A 28 8.13 13.09 -17.51
CA ARG A 28 8.03 12.46 -18.82
C ARG A 28 9.38 12.26 -19.49
N LEU A 29 10.30 13.22 -19.33
CA LEU A 29 11.64 13.18 -19.92
C LEU A 29 12.62 12.32 -19.11
N MET A 30 12.39 12.17 -17.80
CA MET A 30 13.23 11.42 -16.86
C MET A 30 12.38 10.37 -16.12
N PRO A 31 11.88 9.32 -16.81
CA PRO A 31 10.96 8.33 -16.23
C PRO A 31 11.58 7.51 -15.08
N GLU A 32 12.90 7.46 -14.98
CA GLU A 32 13.66 6.86 -13.89
C GLU A 32 13.60 7.67 -12.59
N GLN A 33 13.26 8.96 -12.65
CA GLN A 33 13.10 9.82 -11.48
C GLN A 33 11.64 9.95 -11.06
N SER A 34 11.37 9.82 -9.76
CA SER A 34 10.02 10.05 -9.25
C SER A 34 9.63 11.53 -9.37
N ARG A 35 8.37 11.80 -9.71
CA ARG A 35 7.85 13.18 -9.80
C ARG A 35 8.05 13.98 -8.51
N SER A 36 7.93 13.35 -7.33
CA SER A 36 8.17 14.02 -6.05
C SER A 36 9.62 14.46 -5.87
N ARG A 37 10.59 13.66 -6.36
CA ARG A 37 12.02 14.02 -6.32
C ARG A 37 12.31 15.19 -7.24
N LEU A 38 11.79 15.15 -8.47
CA LEU A 38 11.89 16.25 -9.42
C LEU A 38 11.29 17.55 -8.86
N GLN A 39 10.16 17.47 -8.15
CA GLN A 39 9.59 18.63 -7.46
C GLN A 39 10.50 19.20 -6.37
N SER A 40 11.14 18.35 -5.56
CA SER A 40 12.09 18.78 -4.53
C SER A 40 13.29 19.48 -5.16
N TRP A 41 13.89 18.91 -6.21
CA TRP A 41 14.98 19.55 -6.94
C TRP A 41 14.61 20.93 -7.49
N ILE A 42 13.39 21.10 -8.03
CA ILE A 42 12.92 22.41 -8.49
C ILE A 42 12.79 23.39 -7.31
N LEU A 43 12.18 22.97 -6.20
CA LEU A 43 11.96 23.83 -5.02
C LEU A 43 13.26 24.21 -4.31
N GLU A 44 14.27 23.34 -4.38
CA GLU A 44 15.60 23.54 -3.79
C GLU A 44 16.57 24.29 -4.72
N GLY A 45 16.12 24.66 -5.94
CA GLY A 45 16.92 25.45 -6.88
C GLY A 45 17.91 24.64 -7.72
N HIS A 46 17.80 23.31 -7.72
CA HIS A 46 18.63 22.40 -8.52
C HIS A 46 18.12 22.22 -9.96
N VAL A 47 17.05 22.91 -10.34
CA VAL A 47 16.51 22.94 -11.70
C VAL A 47 16.36 24.38 -12.15
N ILE A 48 16.94 24.67 -13.30
CA ILE A 48 16.96 25.99 -13.93
C ILE A 48 16.31 25.86 -15.31
N VAL A 49 15.45 26.82 -15.68
CA VAL A 49 14.83 26.91 -17.00
C VAL A 49 15.27 28.22 -17.66
N ASP A 50 15.89 28.13 -18.83
CA ASP A 50 16.44 29.26 -19.59
C ASP A 50 17.31 30.19 -18.73
N GLY A 51 18.12 29.61 -17.85
CA GLY A 51 19.01 30.33 -16.94
C GLY A 51 18.34 30.91 -15.69
N LEU A 52 17.03 30.71 -15.50
CA LEU A 52 16.28 31.22 -14.35
C LEU A 52 15.78 30.11 -13.42
N GLY A 53 15.69 30.41 -12.12
CA GLY A 53 15.07 29.53 -11.14
C GLY A 53 13.62 29.22 -11.51
N ALA A 54 13.22 27.97 -11.34
CA ALA A 54 11.94 27.49 -11.82
C ALA A 54 10.98 27.11 -10.68
N SER A 55 9.70 26.94 -11.01
CA SER A 55 8.71 26.41 -10.06
C SER A 55 8.05 25.13 -10.59
N PRO A 56 7.63 24.20 -9.72
CA PRO A 56 7.01 22.95 -10.18
C PRO A 56 5.73 23.15 -11.01
N LYS A 57 5.06 24.29 -10.82
CA LYS A 57 3.80 24.63 -11.50
C LYS A 57 4.03 25.45 -12.77
N GLN A 58 5.25 25.86 -13.07
CA GLN A 58 5.59 26.62 -14.28
C GLN A 58 5.13 25.85 -15.51
N LYS A 59 4.43 26.54 -16.42
CA LYS A 59 3.95 25.95 -17.66
C LYS A 59 5.05 25.99 -18.71
N MET A 60 5.25 24.88 -19.41
CA MET A 60 6.24 24.72 -20.47
C MET A 60 5.56 24.78 -21.85
N TRP A 61 6.27 25.21 -22.87
CA TRP A 61 5.76 25.46 -24.22
C TRP A 61 6.54 24.71 -25.30
N GLY A 62 7.71 24.16 -24.97
CA GLY A 62 8.62 23.54 -25.92
C GLY A 62 9.70 24.51 -26.39
N GLY A 63 10.93 24.02 -26.47
CA GLY A 63 12.12 24.77 -26.84
C GLY A 63 12.90 25.33 -25.65
N GLU A 64 12.31 25.40 -24.45
CA GLU A 64 13.02 25.86 -23.25
C GLU A 64 14.19 24.93 -22.91
N ARG A 65 15.30 25.50 -22.46
CA ARG A 65 16.47 24.75 -21.97
C ARG A 65 16.35 24.54 -20.47
N VAL A 66 16.31 23.28 -20.05
CA VAL A 66 16.31 22.89 -18.65
C VAL A 66 17.69 22.37 -18.27
N GLN A 67 18.29 22.96 -17.25
CA GLN A 67 19.49 22.45 -16.61
C GLN A 67 19.12 21.85 -15.26
N ILE A 68 19.60 20.65 -14.98
CA ILE A 68 19.29 19.91 -13.77
C ILE A 68 20.60 19.50 -13.13
N THR A 69 20.82 19.88 -11.88
CA THR A 69 21.94 19.40 -11.07
C THR A 69 21.44 18.29 -10.14
N PRO A 70 21.56 17.01 -10.52
CA PRO A 70 20.90 15.92 -9.79
C PRO A 70 21.46 15.84 -8.37
N GLN A 71 20.59 15.98 -7.36
CA GLN A 71 21.01 15.76 -5.99
C GLN A 71 20.98 14.27 -5.66
N GLN A 72 22.04 13.80 -5.00
CA GLN A 72 21.99 12.53 -4.31
C GLN A 72 20.86 12.57 -3.28
N ASP A 73 20.11 11.47 -3.19
CA ASP A 73 18.97 11.40 -2.29
C ASP A 73 19.49 11.25 -0.85
N LEU A 74 19.73 12.39 -0.18
CA LEU A 74 20.12 12.42 1.23
C LEU A 74 18.96 12.01 2.17
N SER A 75 17.75 11.76 1.67
CA SER A 75 16.62 11.35 2.51
C SER A 75 16.82 9.98 3.17
N GLY A 76 17.76 9.17 2.69
CA GLY A 76 18.23 7.96 3.36
C GLY A 76 18.94 8.23 4.70
N GLN A 77 19.51 9.43 4.90
CA GLN A 77 20.29 9.76 6.10
C GLN A 77 19.47 10.27 7.30
N GLN A 78 18.13 10.38 7.21
CA GLN A 78 17.32 10.94 8.31
C GLN A 78 16.67 9.92 9.25
N TYR A 79 16.60 8.64 8.88
CA TYR A 79 15.93 7.63 9.71
C TYR A 79 16.95 6.80 10.48
N SER A 80 16.81 6.75 11.80
CA SER A 80 17.62 5.88 12.65
C SER A 80 17.19 4.42 12.51
N SER A 81 18.15 3.49 12.49
CA SER A 81 17.87 2.06 12.68
C SER A 81 17.37 1.79 14.10
N GLU A 82 16.41 0.88 14.25
CA GLU A 82 15.90 0.45 15.56
C GLU A 82 15.81 -1.08 15.60
N ASP A 83 16.24 -1.68 16.70
CA ASP A 83 16.15 -3.13 16.92
C ASP A 83 14.69 -3.53 17.20
N ILE A 84 13.96 -3.84 16.13
CA ILE A 84 12.57 -4.28 16.15
C ILE A 84 12.52 -5.61 15.40
N PRO A 85 12.07 -6.71 16.04
CA PRO A 85 12.03 -8.02 15.41
C PRO A 85 11.20 -8.05 14.12
N LEU A 86 11.77 -8.64 13.08
CA LEU A 86 11.10 -8.88 11.80
C LEU A 86 10.76 -10.35 11.63
N ASN A 87 9.52 -10.64 11.24
CA ASN A 87 9.14 -11.97 10.78
C ASN A 87 9.45 -12.07 9.28
N ILE A 88 10.61 -12.63 8.93
CA ILE A 88 11.09 -12.78 7.56
C ILE A 88 10.75 -14.19 7.07
N LEU A 89 9.97 -14.29 6.00
CA LEU A 89 9.59 -15.57 5.40
C LEU A 89 10.53 -15.99 4.27
N HIS A 90 11.18 -15.02 3.64
CA HIS A 90 12.16 -15.25 2.57
C HIS A 90 13.14 -14.09 2.50
N GLU A 91 14.41 -14.39 2.32
CA GLU A 91 15.44 -13.41 2.08
C GLU A 91 16.53 -13.99 1.17
N ASP A 92 16.88 -13.25 0.12
CA ASP A 92 18.00 -13.55 -0.77
C ASP A 92 18.82 -12.26 -1.03
N ASP A 93 19.67 -12.23 -2.05
CA ASP A 93 20.48 -11.04 -2.38
C ASP A 93 19.66 -9.84 -2.87
N SER A 94 18.43 -10.07 -3.34
CA SER A 94 17.63 -9.12 -4.12
C SER A 94 16.40 -8.62 -3.38
N ILE A 95 15.74 -9.48 -2.61
CA ILE A 95 14.48 -9.16 -1.94
C ILE A 95 14.39 -9.73 -0.51
N ILE A 96 13.54 -9.11 0.30
CA ILE A 96 13.06 -9.62 1.60
C ILE A 96 11.53 -9.71 1.53
N ILE A 97 10.98 -10.84 1.96
CA ILE A 97 9.54 -11.01 2.20
C ILE A 97 9.29 -11.02 3.70
N VAL A 98 8.57 -10.02 4.17
CA VAL A 98 8.24 -9.83 5.59
C VAL A 98 6.76 -10.09 5.84
N ASN A 99 6.44 -10.79 6.93
CA ASN A 99 5.08 -10.86 7.46
C ASN A 99 4.90 -9.79 8.53
N LYS A 100 4.32 -8.66 8.16
CA LYS A 100 4.16 -7.50 9.04
C LYS A 100 3.10 -7.78 10.12
N PRO A 101 3.40 -7.60 11.42
CA PRO A 101 2.38 -7.69 12.47
C PRO A 101 1.43 -6.48 12.44
N ALA A 102 0.32 -6.55 13.18
CA ALA A 102 -0.53 -5.40 13.46
C ALA A 102 0.21 -4.40 14.36
N GLY A 103 -0.22 -3.14 14.39
CA GLY A 103 0.43 -2.09 15.19
C GLY A 103 1.71 -1.51 14.59
N LEU A 104 2.38 -2.20 13.67
CA LEU A 104 3.62 -1.72 13.04
C LEU A 104 3.34 -0.82 11.83
N VAL A 105 3.72 0.45 11.93
CA VAL A 105 3.67 1.42 10.83
C VAL A 105 4.77 1.09 9.81
N VAL A 106 4.47 1.18 8.51
CA VAL A 106 5.43 0.80 7.45
C VAL A 106 6.55 1.83 7.27
N HIS A 107 6.20 3.11 7.20
CA HIS A 107 7.13 4.17 6.83
C HIS A 107 6.93 5.37 7.75
N PRO A 108 8.01 6.06 8.17
CA PRO A 108 7.93 7.26 8.97
C PRO A 108 7.04 8.32 8.32
N GLY A 109 6.32 9.06 9.15
CA GLY A 109 5.44 10.14 8.73
C GLY A 109 4.81 10.87 9.92
N SER A 110 3.88 11.78 9.63
CA SER A 110 3.22 12.59 10.67
C SER A 110 2.66 11.70 11.79
N GLY A 111 3.15 11.94 13.02
CA GLY A 111 2.78 11.21 14.23
C GLY A 111 3.53 9.91 14.50
N ASN A 112 4.31 9.36 13.54
CA ASN A 112 5.09 8.13 13.71
C ASN A 112 6.43 8.28 12.98
N TRP A 113 7.42 8.90 13.64
CA TRP A 113 8.75 9.15 13.06
C TRP A 113 9.78 8.05 13.33
N ARG A 114 9.49 7.19 14.32
CA ARG A 114 10.29 6.08 14.84
C ARG A 114 9.41 4.85 15.04
N GLY A 115 10.00 3.70 15.33
CA GLY A 115 9.23 2.48 15.61
C GLY A 115 8.51 1.90 14.38
N THR A 116 9.04 2.12 13.18
CA THR A 116 8.42 1.68 11.91
C THR A 116 9.16 0.48 11.30
N LEU A 117 8.50 -0.20 10.36
CA LEU A 117 9.12 -1.27 9.56
C LEU A 117 10.39 -0.78 8.86
N LEU A 118 10.43 0.48 8.41
CA LEU A 118 11.64 1.07 7.84
C LEU A 118 12.79 1.09 8.86
N ASN A 119 12.53 1.52 10.11
CA ASN A 119 13.57 1.56 11.14
C ASN A 119 14.11 0.15 11.45
N ALA A 120 13.21 -0.83 11.50
CA ALA A 120 13.54 -2.25 11.67
C ALA A 120 14.38 -2.80 10.51
N LEU A 121 14.01 -2.47 9.26
CA LEU A 121 14.74 -2.87 8.07
C LEU A 121 16.15 -2.28 8.02
N LEU A 122 16.32 -1.01 8.41
CA LEU A 122 17.64 -0.39 8.50
C LEU A 122 18.52 -1.05 9.56
N HIS A 123 17.94 -1.57 10.64
CA HIS A 123 18.68 -2.35 11.64
C HIS A 123 19.08 -3.72 11.10
N HIS A 124 18.14 -4.44 10.48
CA HIS A 124 18.34 -5.78 9.93
C HIS A 124 19.34 -5.80 8.76
N HIS A 125 19.25 -4.82 7.86
CA HIS A 125 20.12 -4.71 6.68
C HIS A 125 20.58 -3.26 6.48
N PRO A 126 21.69 -2.83 7.10
CA PRO A 126 22.15 -1.43 7.05
C PRO A 126 22.38 -0.88 5.65
N ALA A 127 22.71 -1.73 4.67
CA ALA A 127 22.88 -1.32 3.28
C ALA A 127 21.59 -0.78 2.62
N LEU A 128 20.40 -1.04 3.20
CA LEU A 128 19.14 -0.45 2.73
C LEU A 128 19.11 1.08 2.87
N THR A 129 19.97 1.68 3.69
CA THR A 129 20.09 3.14 3.85
C THR A 129 20.31 3.85 2.51
N GLY A 130 21.03 3.21 1.58
CA GLY A 130 21.31 3.75 0.25
C GLY A 130 20.14 3.64 -0.74
N LEU A 131 19.06 2.93 -0.38
CA LEU A 131 17.92 2.71 -1.26
C LEU A 131 16.77 3.68 -0.96
N PRO A 132 16.02 4.12 -2.00
CA PRO A 132 14.81 4.90 -1.80
C PRO A 132 13.85 4.19 -0.85
N ARG A 133 13.48 4.87 0.24
CA ARG A 133 12.56 4.35 1.28
C ARG A 133 13.01 3.01 1.86
N ALA A 134 14.32 2.78 1.99
CA ALA A 134 14.90 1.51 2.46
C ALA A 134 14.40 0.28 1.67
N GLY A 135 14.15 0.43 0.37
CA GLY A 135 13.67 -0.65 -0.48
C GLY A 135 12.16 -0.94 -0.40
N ILE A 136 11.40 -0.17 0.40
CA ILE A 136 9.94 -0.34 0.53
C ILE A 136 9.23 0.19 -0.73
N VAL A 137 8.70 -0.74 -1.54
CA VAL A 137 8.02 -0.43 -2.82
C VAL A 137 6.49 -0.36 -2.71
N HIS A 138 5.89 -0.94 -1.67
CA HIS A 138 4.45 -0.87 -1.40
C HIS A 138 4.18 -0.78 0.12
N ARG A 139 2.91 -0.77 0.55
CA ARG A 139 2.56 -0.53 1.96
C ARG A 139 1.33 -1.32 2.39
N LEU A 140 1.30 -1.60 3.69
CA LEU A 140 0.12 -1.98 4.46
C LEU A 140 -0.23 -0.87 5.46
N ASP A 141 -1.48 -0.85 5.90
CA ASP A 141 -1.90 0.02 7.01
C ASP A 141 -1.29 -0.49 8.33
N LYS A 142 -1.21 0.40 9.34
CA LYS A 142 -0.63 0.08 10.66
C LYS A 142 -1.15 -1.25 11.22
N ASP A 143 -2.48 -1.39 11.24
CA ASP A 143 -3.15 -2.56 11.84
C ASP A 143 -3.59 -3.61 10.81
N THR A 144 -3.08 -3.52 9.57
CA THR A 144 -3.20 -4.60 8.59
C THR A 144 -1.98 -5.51 8.71
N THR A 145 -2.20 -6.81 8.85
CA THR A 145 -1.14 -7.83 8.94
C THR A 145 -0.78 -8.39 7.58
N GLY A 146 0.33 -9.11 7.49
CA GLY A 146 0.65 -9.98 6.34
C GLY A 146 1.82 -9.53 5.48
N LEU A 147 1.89 -10.10 4.29
CA LEU A 147 3.06 -10.06 3.40
C LEU A 147 3.38 -8.68 2.85
N MET A 148 4.67 -8.35 2.87
CA MET A 148 5.27 -7.26 2.10
C MET A 148 6.58 -7.71 1.45
N VAL A 149 6.89 -7.14 0.28
CA VAL A 149 8.19 -7.30 -0.38
C VAL A 149 8.99 -6.01 -0.23
N VAL A 150 10.27 -6.17 0.09
CA VAL A 150 11.27 -5.10 0.21
C VAL A 150 12.41 -5.42 -0.75
N ALA A 151 12.88 -4.43 -1.50
CA ALA A 151 14.05 -4.57 -2.37
C ALA A 151 15.35 -4.40 -1.57
N LYS A 152 16.37 -5.22 -1.85
CA LYS A 152 17.72 -5.11 -1.29
C LYS A 152 18.72 -4.44 -2.22
N THR A 153 18.37 -4.22 -3.47
CA THR A 153 19.22 -3.54 -4.47
C THR A 153 18.44 -2.51 -5.28
N HIS A 154 19.13 -1.53 -5.90
CA HIS A 154 18.51 -0.55 -6.80
C HIS A 154 17.83 -1.21 -8.01
N GLU A 155 18.46 -2.25 -8.56
CA GLU A 155 17.89 -3.07 -9.64
C GLU A 155 16.57 -3.70 -9.21
N SER A 156 16.56 -4.35 -8.03
CA SER A 156 15.36 -4.98 -7.49
C SER A 156 14.26 -3.97 -7.18
N GLN A 157 14.63 -2.80 -6.65
CA GLN A 157 13.69 -1.72 -6.36
C GLN A 157 13.03 -1.24 -7.65
N THR A 158 13.81 -1.00 -8.70
CA THR A 158 13.31 -0.55 -10.00
C THR A 158 12.41 -1.60 -10.63
N GLY A 159 12.84 -2.86 -10.63
CA GLY A 159 12.06 -3.99 -11.16
C GLY A 159 10.71 -4.16 -10.46
N LEU A 160 10.70 -4.14 -9.14
CA LEU A 160 9.46 -4.27 -8.36
C LEU A 160 8.53 -3.06 -8.52
N VAL A 161 9.06 -1.84 -8.59
CA VAL A 161 8.25 -0.64 -8.87
C VAL A 161 7.58 -0.76 -10.24
N ARG A 162 8.31 -1.20 -11.28
CA ARG A 162 7.74 -1.42 -12.61
C ARG A 162 6.62 -2.46 -12.59
N GLN A 163 6.82 -3.58 -11.90
CA GLN A 163 5.78 -4.61 -11.76
C GLN A 163 4.53 -4.12 -11.02
N LEU A 164 4.70 -3.28 -9.99
CA LEU A 164 3.58 -2.65 -9.29
C LEU A 164 2.83 -1.65 -10.17
N GLN A 165 3.55 -0.92 -11.03
CA GLN A 165 2.97 0.03 -12.00
C GLN A 165 2.23 -0.68 -13.14
N SER A 166 2.74 -1.83 -13.61
CA SER A 166 2.09 -2.66 -14.63
C SER A 166 1.01 -3.60 -14.08
N HIS A 167 0.77 -3.58 -12.77
CA HIS A 167 -0.20 -4.44 -12.08
C HIS A 167 0.10 -5.94 -12.20
N SER A 168 1.36 -6.34 -12.45
CA SER A 168 1.75 -7.75 -12.56
C SER A 168 1.96 -8.43 -11.21
N VAL A 169 2.22 -7.66 -10.15
CA VAL A 169 2.30 -8.19 -8.77
C VAL A 169 0.89 -8.55 -8.28
N LYS A 170 0.66 -9.83 -7.97
CA LYS A 170 -0.62 -10.26 -7.36
C LYS A 170 -0.52 -10.16 -5.85
N ARG A 171 -1.53 -9.54 -5.24
CA ARG A 171 -1.65 -9.39 -3.79
C ARG A 171 -3.06 -9.74 -3.39
N ASP A 172 -3.20 -10.83 -2.65
CA ASP A 172 -4.48 -11.28 -2.14
C ASP A 172 -4.58 -11.08 -0.63
N TYR A 173 -5.77 -10.69 -0.20
CA TYR A 173 -6.06 -10.35 1.18
C TYR A 173 -7.28 -11.11 1.66
N PHE A 174 -7.22 -11.68 2.85
CA PHE A 174 -8.44 -12.04 3.55
C PHE A 174 -9.03 -10.80 4.21
N ALA A 175 -10.31 -10.55 3.96
CA ALA A 175 -11.07 -9.47 4.57
C ALA A 175 -12.39 -10.02 5.13
N LEU A 176 -12.60 -9.89 6.45
CA LEU A 176 -13.89 -10.19 7.04
C LEU A 176 -14.74 -8.91 7.08
N VAL A 177 -15.84 -8.91 6.34
CA VAL A 177 -16.76 -7.77 6.24
C VAL A 177 -18.07 -8.02 6.98
N GLN A 178 -18.69 -6.93 7.44
CA GLN A 178 -20.03 -6.96 8.02
C GLN A 178 -21.09 -7.16 6.93
N GLY A 179 -22.14 -7.91 7.25
CA GLY A 179 -23.24 -8.21 6.36
C GLY A 179 -22.97 -9.37 5.40
N GLN A 180 -23.96 -9.64 4.56
CA GLN A 180 -23.93 -10.72 3.59
C GLN A 180 -23.62 -10.18 2.19
N VAL A 181 -22.46 -10.56 1.64
CA VAL A 181 -22.09 -10.26 0.25
C VAL A 181 -22.45 -11.47 -0.59
N LEU A 182 -23.47 -11.37 -1.45
CA LEU A 182 -24.07 -12.53 -2.12
C LEU A 182 -23.23 -13.10 -3.27
N HIS A 183 -22.45 -12.25 -3.94
CA HIS A 183 -21.74 -12.63 -5.16
C HIS A 183 -20.34 -12.01 -5.17
N ASP A 184 -19.46 -12.63 -5.96
CA ASP A 184 -18.16 -12.07 -6.30
C ASP A 184 -18.33 -10.74 -7.05
N GLY A 185 -17.29 -9.90 -7.04
CA GLY A 185 -17.38 -8.62 -7.72
C GLY A 185 -16.08 -7.88 -7.93
N LEU A 186 -16.21 -6.71 -8.55
CA LEU A 186 -15.13 -5.76 -8.79
C LEU A 186 -15.60 -4.38 -8.33
N VAL A 187 -14.84 -3.78 -7.41
CA VAL A 187 -14.99 -2.37 -7.06
C VAL A 187 -13.95 -1.57 -7.82
N ASN A 188 -14.40 -0.82 -8.83
CA ASN A 188 -13.57 0.05 -9.67
C ASN A 188 -14.05 1.50 -9.54
N VAL A 189 -13.71 2.13 -8.43
CA VAL A 189 -14.05 3.54 -8.15
C VAL A 189 -12.82 4.25 -7.57
N PRO A 190 -12.52 5.50 -7.97
CA PRO A 190 -11.29 6.14 -7.53
C PRO A 190 -11.32 6.50 -6.04
N VAL A 191 -10.15 6.42 -5.41
CA VAL A 191 -9.95 6.72 -3.98
C VAL A 191 -9.13 7.99 -3.84
N GLY A 192 -9.64 8.94 -3.05
CA GLY A 192 -9.00 10.22 -2.73
C GLY A 192 -8.98 10.50 -1.24
N ARG A 193 -8.33 11.59 -0.83
CA ARG A 193 -8.45 12.08 0.55
C ARG A 193 -9.88 12.56 0.78
N HIS A 194 -10.42 12.29 1.96
CA HIS A 194 -11.72 12.80 2.34
C HIS A 194 -11.67 14.34 2.39
N PRO A 195 -12.70 15.06 1.87
CA PRO A 195 -12.65 16.51 1.69
C PRO A 195 -12.51 17.29 3.00
N VAL A 196 -13.14 16.80 4.07
CA VAL A 196 -13.12 17.42 5.40
C VAL A 196 -12.12 16.74 6.35
N ASN A 197 -12.26 15.43 6.60
CA ASN A 197 -11.41 14.70 7.52
C ASN A 197 -10.09 14.24 6.89
N ARG A 198 -8.99 14.95 7.16
CA ARG A 198 -7.67 14.73 6.55
C ARG A 198 -7.02 13.38 6.89
N THR A 199 -7.48 12.66 7.93
CA THR A 199 -6.97 11.32 8.27
C THR A 199 -7.74 10.20 7.56
N LYS A 200 -8.86 10.52 6.90
CA LYS A 200 -9.67 9.57 6.14
C LYS A 200 -9.44 9.69 4.63
N MET A 201 -9.58 8.56 3.97
CA MET A 201 -9.77 8.41 2.53
C MET A 201 -11.26 8.19 2.22
N SER A 202 -11.71 8.55 1.02
CA SER A 202 -13.08 8.32 0.56
C SER A 202 -13.10 8.01 -0.95
N ILE A 203 -14.22 7.48 -1.43
CA ILE A 203 -14.51 7.51 -2.87
C ILE A 203 -14.58 8.97 -3.32
N SER A 204 -13.89 9.28 -4.41
CA SER A 204 -13.78 10.65 -4.90
C SER A 204 -13.56 10.63 -6.41
N SER A 205 -14.37 11.37 -7.17
CA SER A 205 -14.21 11.48 -8.62
C SER A 205 -12.87 12.09 -9.04
N SER A 206 -12.28 12.95 -8.20
CA SER A 206 -10.92 13.50 -8.37
C SER A 206 -9.83 12.65 -7.70
N GLY A 207 -10.19 11.47 -7.18
CA GLY A 207 -9.29 10.49 -6.60
C GLY A 207 -8.42 9.80 -7.64
N LYS A 208 -7.53 8.92 -7.17
CA LYS A 208 -6.72 8.06 -8.05
C LYS A 208 -7.46 6.77 -8.33
N GLU A 209 -7.31 6.25 -9.54
CA GLU A 209 -7.87 4.95 -9.93
C GLU A 209 -7.52 3.89 -8.88
N ALA A 210 -8.55 3.15 -8.48
CA ALA A 210 -8.47 2.10 -7.50
C ALA A 210 -9.37 0.93 -7.91
N ARG A 211 -8.80 -0.28 -7.93
CA ARG A 211 -9.45 -1.50 -8.40
C ARG A 211 -9.21 -2.64 -7.42
N THR A 212 -10.30 -3.17 -6.87
CA THR A 212 -10.31 -4.29 -5.92
C THR A 212 -11.30 -5.34 -6.42
N ARG A 213 -10.79 -6.50 -6.84
CA ARG A 213 -11.63 -7.67 -7.09
C ARG A 213 -11.83 -8.40 -5.77
N TYR A 214 -13.01 -8.97 -5.55
CA TYR A 214 -13.26 -9.78 -4.37
C TYR A 214 -14.04 -11.05 -4.73
N ARG A 215 -13.72 -12.13 -4.01
CA ARG A 215 -14.41 -13.40 -4.06
C ARG A 215 -15.01 -13.73 -2.69
N VAL A 216 -16.24 -14.23 -2.67
CA VAL A 216 -16.85 -14.73 -1.44
C VAL A 216 -16.24 -16.09 -1.09
N ILE A 217 -15.70 -16.21 0.11
CA ILE A 217 -15.05 -17.44 0.60
C ILE A 217 -15.95 -18.17 1.58
N ASP A 218 -16.60 -17.43 2.49
CA ASP A 218 -17.44 -18.05 3.52
C ASP A 218 -18.52 -17.08 4.02
N HIS A 219 -19.72 -17.61 4.29
CA HIS A 219 -20.80 -16.88 4.94
C HIS A 219 -20.88 -17.26 6.41
N LEU A 220 -20.80 -16.26 7.28
CA LEU A 220 -20.61 -16.41 8.72
C LEU A 220 -21.75 -15.74 9.50
N GLY A 221 -22.99 -16.07 9.12
CA GLY A 221 -24.22 -15.73 9.85
C GLY A 221 -24.57 -14.24 9.96
N GLY A 222 -23.87 -13.36 9.25
CA GLY A 222 -23.97 -11.91 9.43
C GLY A 222 -22.67 -11.18 9.14
N CYS A 223 -21.58 -11.92 8.92
CA CYS A 223 -20.37 -11.47 8.28
C CYS A 223 -20.09 -12.31 7.03
N THR A 224 -19.24 -11.80 6.14
CA THR A 224 -18.75 -12.54 4.97
C THR A 224 -17.23 -12.49 4.94
N LEU A 225 -16.58 -13.64 4.80
CA LEU A 225 -15.14 -13.70 4.55
C LEU A 225 -14.91 -13.57 3.04
N LEU A 226 -14.10 -12.58 2.66
CA LEU A 226 -13.74 -12.30 1.29
C LEU A 226 -12.25 -12.56 1.05
N LEU A 227 -11.92 -13.00 -0.16
CA LEU A 227 -10.59 -12.89 -0.73
C LEU A 227 -10.56 -11.68 -1.66
N CYS A 228 -9.85 -10.62 -1.27
CA CYS A 228 -9.69 -9.41 -2.07
C CYS A 228 -8.35 -9.43 -2.82
N SER A 229 -8.39 -9.30 -4.14
CA SER A 229 -7.21 -9.21 -5.01
C SER A 229 -7.01 -7.76 -5.46
N LEU A 230 -5.81 -7.21 -5.23
CA LEU A 230 -5.47 -5.82 -5.53
C LEU A 230 -4.71 -5.65 -6.84
N GLU A 231 -5.32 -4.95 -7.80
CA GLU A 231 -4.63 -4.44 -8.98
C GLU A 231 -3.87 -3.14 -8.61
N THR A 232 -4.52 -2.23 -7.88
CA THR A 232 -3.92 -0.98 -7.37
C THR A 232 -3.69 -1.03 -5.85
N GLY A 233 -2.81 -0.17 -5.33
CA GLY A 233 -2.52 -0.09 -3.88
C GLY A 233 -2.68 1.33 -3.31
N ARG A 234 -3.90 1.86 -3.24
CA ARG A 234 -4.17 3.17 -2.62
C ARG A 234 -4.29 3.05 -1.10
N THR A 235 -4.01 4.13 -0.38
CA THR A 235 -4.18 4.19 1.08
C THR A 235 -5.61 3.80 1.46
N HIS A 236 -5.76 2.88 2.41
CA HIS A 236 -7.06 2.37 2.89
C HIS A 236 -7.97 1.77 1.79
N GLN A 237 -7.44 1.37 0.62
CA GLN A 237 -8.26 1.02 -0.55
C GLN A 237 -9.34 -0.03 -0.26
N ILE A 238 -8.97 -1.21 0.25
CA ILE A 238 -9.94 -2.27 0.57
C ILE A 238 -10.97 -1.76 1.57
N ARG A 239 -10.51 -1.06 2.61
CA ARG A 239 -11.36 -0.55 3.69
C ARG A 239 -12.45 0.40 3.18
N VAL A 240 -12.06 1.37 2.35
CA VAL A 240 -12.99 2.33 1.73
C VAL A 240 -13.89 1.65 0.71
N HIS A 241 -13.35 0.76 -0.14
CA HIS A 241 -14.14 0.07 -1.15
C HIS A 241 -15.25 -0.79 -0.50
N MET A 242 -14.90 -1.60 0.49
CA MET A 242 -15.86 -2.46 1.17
C MET A 242 -16.90 -1.63 1.95
N GLN A 243 -16.49 -0.53 2.59
CA GLN A 243 -17.41 0.42 3.21
C GLN A 243 -18.36 1.06 2.19
N SER A 244 -17.89 1.41 0.98
CA SER A 244 -18.73 1.98 -0.08
C SER A 244 -19.79 1.01 -0.62
N LEU A 245 -19.56 -0.30 -0.49
CA LEU A 245 -20.55 -1.33 -0.80
C LEU A 245 -21.56 -1.57 0.34
N GLY A 246 -21.43 -0.86 1.47
CA GLY A 246 -22.25 -1.12 2.67
C GLY A 246 -21.74 -2.29 3.52
N HIS A 247 -20.55 -2.80 3.25
CA HIS A 247 -19.95 -3.96 3.92
C HIS A 247 -18.61 -3.58 4.57
N PRO A 248 -18.56 -2.69 5.57
CA PRO A 248 -17.30 -2.31 6.20
C PRO A 248 -16.61 -3.50 6.87
N LEU A 249 -15.29 -3.44 7.01
CA LEU A 249 -14.53 -4.51 7.65
C LEU A 249 -14.89 -4.58 9.14
N VAL A 250 -14.95 -5.81 9.66
CA VAL A 250 -15.06 -6.05 11.10
C VAL A 250 -13.87 -5.40 11.82
N GLY A 251 -14.16 -4.69 12.91
CA GLY A 251 -13.15 -4.03 13.76
C GLY A 251 -12.47 -2.80 13.14
N ASP A 252 -12.85 -2.32 11.95
CA ASP A 252 -12.23 -1.12 11.38
C ASP A 252 -12.59 0.13 12.21
N PRO A 253 -11.63 0.81 12.87
CA PRO A 253 -11.93 1.92 13.76
C PRO A 253 -12.25 3.22 13.02
N VAL A 254 -11.98 3.29 11.71
CA VAL A 254 -12.12 4.52 10.90
C VAL A 254 -13.37 4.49 10.02
N TYR A 255 -13.61 3.34 9.40
CA TYR A 255 -14.69 3.11 8.42
C TYR A 255 -15.76 2.15 8.90
N GLY A 256 -15.56 1.53 10.07
CA GLY A 256 -16.58 0.73 10.71
C GLY A 256 -17.82 1.55 11.06
N GLY A 257 -18.94 0.86 11.17
CA GLY A 257 -20.20 1.39 11.69
C GLY A 257 -20.76 0.45 12.75
N LYS A 258 -21.79 0.92 13.46
CA LYS A 258 -22.61 0.01 14.28
C LYS A 258 -23.24 -1.01 13.35
N PRO A 259 -23.08 -2.32 13.62
CA PRO A 259 -23.71 -3.33 12.80
C PRO A 259 -25.22 -3.12 12.78
N SER A 260 -25.80 -2.89 11.61
CA SER A 260 -27.25 -2.79 11.45
C SER A 260 -27.80 -4.18 11.15
N LYS A 261 -28.79 -4.64 11.94
CA LYS A 261 -29.52 -5.90 11.71
C LYS A 261 -28.65 -7.18 11.69
N ILE A 262 -27.75 -7.34 12.66
CA ILE A 262 -27.04 -8.61 12.87
C ILE A 262 -27.59 -9.36 14.10
N ASP A 263 -27.40 -10.67 14.10
CA ASP A 263 -27.64 -11.50 15.28
C ASP A 263 -26.89 -10.93 16.50
N PRO A 264 -27.54 -10.77 17.67
CA PRO A 264 -26.91 -10.21 18.86
C PRO A 264 -25.62 -10.94 19.29
N GLU A 265 -25.55 -12.25 19.10
CA GLU A 265 -24.37 -13.06 19.45
C GLU A 265 -23.21 -12.74 18.51
N ILE A 266 -23.47 -12.66 17.20
CA ILE A 266 -22.46 -12.22 16.22
C ILE A 266 -21.98 -10.82 16.57
N GLY A 267 -22.89 -9.94 16.97
CA GLY A 267 -22.56 -8.59 17.43
C GLY A 267 -21.57 -8.59 18.58
N ARG A 268 -21.76 -9.46 19.59
CA ARG A 268 -20.81 -9.61 20.71
C ARG A 268 -19.47 -10.18 20.28
N ILE A 269 -19.46 -11.18 19.39
CA ILE A 269 -18.23 -11.80 18.87
C ILE A 269 -17.37 -10.76 18.15
N ILE A 270 -17.96 -9.96 17.26
CA ILE A 270 -17.20 -9.01 16.44
C ILE A 270 -16.88 -7.69 17.16
N ALA A 271 -17.66 -7.30 18.18
CA ALA A 271 -17.48 -6.02 18.88
C ALA A 271 -16.11 -5.86 19.56
N HIS A 272 -15.49 -6.97 19.94
CA HIS A 272 -14.21 -6.97 20.64
C HIS A 272 -13.00 -7.10 19.70
N PHE A 273 -13.23 -7.23 18.39
CA PHE A 273 -12.12 -7.36 17.45
C PHE A 273 -11.42 -6.00 17.25
N PRO A 274 -10.10 -5.87 17.55
CA PRO A 274 -9.49 -4.58 17.87
C PRO A 274 -9.03 -3.75 16.67
N ARG A 275 -9.13 -4.28 15.45
CA ARG A 275 -8.58 -3.69 14.22
C ARG A 275 -9.38 -4.12 13.01
N GLN A 276 -9.16 -3.50 11.86
CA GLN A 276 -9.73 -4.02 10.61
C GLN A 276 -9.31 -5.48 10.41
N ALA A 277 -10.28 -6.39 10.28
CA ALA A 277 -10.07 -7.81 10.01
C ALA A 277 -9.58 -8.02 8.57
N LEU A 278 -8.34 -7.61 8.34
CA LEU A 278 -7.65 -7.58 7.06
C LEU A 278 -6.25 -8.17 7.20
N HIS A 279 -5.91 -9.09 6.32
CA HIS A 279 -4.63 -9.78 6.29
C HIS A 279 -4.15 -9.97 4.85
N ALA A 280 -2.93 -9.52 4.53
CA ALA A 280 -2.28 -9.76 3.24
C ALA A 280 -1.74 -11.20 3.18
N GLN A 281 -2.57 -12.11 2.67
CA GLN A 281 -2.38 -13.55 2.72
C GLN A 281 -1.34 -14.05 1.72
N ARG A 282 -1.37 -13.55 0.48
CA ARG A 282 -0.58 -14.10 -0.63
C ARG A 282 0.04 -12.98 -1.45
N LEU A 283 1.29 -13.18 -1.84
CA LEU A 283 2.05 -12.28 -2.68
C LEU A 283 2.71 -13.07 -3.80
N GLU A 284 2.47 -12.66 -5.06
CA GLU A 284 3.15 -13.20 -6.24
C GLU A 284 3.82 -12.09 -7.04
N LEU A 285 5.03 -12.36 -7.50
CA LEU A 285 5.80 -11.46 -8.36
C LEU A 285 6.80 -12.25 -9.18
N THR A 286 7.29 -11.64 -10.24
CA THR A 286 8.44 -12.14 -10.98
C THR A 286 9.70 -11.64 -10.28
N HIS A 287 10.57 -12.54 -9.83
CA HIS A 287 11.76 -12.17 -9.07
C HIS A 287 12.68 -11.25 -9.90
N PRO A 288 13.07 -10.06 -9.40
CA PRO A 288 13.68 -9.02 -10.24
C PRO A 288 15.05 -9.39 -10.81
N LYS A 289 15.84 -10.23 -10.13
CA LYS A 289 17.16 -10.69 -10.61
C LYS A 289 17.10 -11.97 -11.47
N THR A 290 16.24 -12.93 -11.13
CA THR A 290 16.22 -14.27 -11.73
C THR A 290 15.13 -14.44 -12.78
N ASN A 291 14.19 -13.51 -12.87
CA ASN A 291 13.00 -13.56 -13.72
C ASN A 291 12.10 -14.80 -13.51
N LYS A 292 12.22 -15.48 -12.36
CA LYS A 292 11.34 -16.60 -12.00
C LYS A 292 10.08 -16.08 -11.32
N ASP A 293 8.93 -16.64 -11.66
CA ASP A 293 7.70 -16.37 -10.92
C ASP A 293 7.76 -17.04 -9.54
N MET A 294 7.49 -16.24 -8.50
CA MET A 294 7.55 -16.67 -7.10
C MET A 294 6.27 -16.31 -6.38
N SER A 295 5.92 -17.13 -5.39
CA SER A 295 4.72 -16.97 -4.57
C SER A 295 5.04 -17.25 -3.11
N TRP A 296 4.52 -16.42 -2.22
CA TRP A 296 4.57 -16.64 -0.77
C TRP A 296 3.17 -16.50 -0.20
N GLU A 297 2.93 -17.26 0.86
CA GLU A 297 1.72 -17.19 1.66
C GLU A 297 2.08 -17.06 3.15
N SER A 298 1.30 -16.28 3.90
CA SER A 298 1.40 -16.22 5.37
C SER A 298 0.15 -16.82 6.00
N PRO A 299 0.25 -17.56 7.11
CA PRO A 299 -0.95 -18.01 7.82
C PRO A 299 -1.75 -16.80 8.34
N LEU A 300 -3.06 -17.02 8.54
CA LEU A 300 -3.88 -16.04 9.22
C LEU A 300 -3.31 -15.76 10.62
N PRO A 301 -3.33 -14.51 11.09
CA PRO A 301 -2.92 -14.20 12.46
C PRO A 301 -3.93 -14.78 13.46
N ASP A 302 -3.44 -15.18 14.63
CA ASP A 302 -4.21 -15.81 15.71
C ASP A 302 -5.53 -15.10 16.04
N ASP A 303 -5.52 -13.76 16.01
CA ASP A 303 -6.71 -12.96 16.31
C ASP A 303 -7.83 -13.21 15.29
N MET A 304 -7.50 -13.22 14.00
CA MET A 304 -8.44 -13.52 12.92
C MET A 304 -8.84 -15.00 12.90
N GLU A 305 -7.92 -15.92 13.18
CA GLU A 305 -8.28 -17.35 13.26
C GLU A 305 -9.29 -17.63 14.38
N LYS A 306 -9.07 -17.04 15.57
CA LYS A 306 -10.01 -17.14 16.70
C LYS A 306 -11.36 -16.51 16.36
N LEU A 307 -11.35 -15.33 15.72
CA LEU A 307 -12.58 -14.66 15.28
C LEU A 307 -13.39 -15.53 14.32
N LEU A 308 -12.75 -16.05 13.27
CA LEU A 308 -13.41 -16.90 12.27
C LEU A 308 -13.92 -18.21 12.89
N SER A 309 -13.15 -18.81 13.80
CA SER A 309 -13.55 -20.03 14.50
C SER A 309 -14.81 -19.82 15.33
N SER A 310 -14.88 -18.74 16.12
CA SER A 310 -16.07 -18.39 16.90
C SER A 310 -17.30 -18.17 16.02
N LEU A 311 -17.14 -17.48 14.89
CA LEU A 311 -18.24 -17.24 13.95
C LEU A 311 -18.73 -18.53 13.28
N ARG A 312 -17.81 -19.43 12.90
CA ARG A 312 -18.15 -20.75 12.33
C ARG A 312 -18.89 -21.62 13.34
N GLN A 313 -18.40 -21.70 14.58
CA GLN A 313 -19.06 -22.44 15.66
C GLN A 313 -20.49 -21.94 15.91
N HIS A 314 -20.69 -20.62 15.91
CA HIS A 314 -22.02 -20.03 16.05
C HIS A 314 -22.95 -20.42 14.90
N ARG A 315 -22.50 -20.27 13.64
CA ARG A 315 -23.26 -20.67 12.45
C ARG A 315 -23.67 -22.13 12.50
N ASP A 316 -22.74 -23.02 12.82
CA ASP A 316 -22.97 -24.46 12.80
C ASP A 316 -23.96 -24.88 13.91
N SER A 317 -23.90 -24.20 15.07
CA SER A 317 -24.86 -24.37 16.16
C SER A 317 -26.29 -23.93 15.76
N GLN A 318 -26.43 -22.84 15.01
CA GLN A 318 -27.72 -22.39 14.49
C GLN A 318 -28.29 -23.35 13.44
N SER A 319 -27.43 -23.91 12.57
CA SER A 319 -27.84 -24.90 11.57
C SER A 319 -28.44 -26.15 12.22
N LYS A 320 -27.77 -26.69 13.26
CA LYS A 320 -28.25 -27.85 14.03
C LYS A 320 -29.59 -27.61 14.73
N ARG A 321 -29.79 -26.42 15.30
CA ARG A 321 -31.08 -26.05 15.94
C ARG A 321 -32.22 -26.02 14.93
N LYS A 322 -32.00 -25.47 13.74
CA LYS A 322 -33.02 -25.45 12.66
C LYS A 322 -33.35 -26.84 12.12
N SER A 323 -32.38 -27.75 12.04
CA SER A 323 -32.62 -29.14 11.60
C SER A 323 -33.39 -29.94 12.65
N SER A 324 -33.10 -29.72 13.95
CA SER A 324 -33.84 -30.35 15.04
C SER A 324 -35.28 -29.87 15.17
N SER A 325 -35.58 -28.61 14.83
CA SER A 325 -36.94 -28.05 14.90
C SER A 325 -37.82 -28.41 13.69
N LEU A 326 -37.23 -28.91 12.61
CA LEU A 326 -37.96 -29.39 11.42
C LEU A 326 -38.32 -30.88 11.51
N LEU A 327 -37.73 -31.60 12.46
CA LEU A 327 -37.96 -33.02 12.74
C LEU A 327 -38.92 -33.26 13.92
N SER A 328 -39.38 -32.19 14.57
CA SER A 328 -40.38 -32.17 15.65
C SER A 328 -41.69 -31.57 15.17
#